data_AF-A0A8H8T2G2-F1
#
_entry.id   AF-A0A8H8T2G2-F1
#
_cell.length_a   1.000
_cell.length_b   1.000
_cell.length_c   1.000
_cell.angle_alpha   90.00
_cell.angle_beta   90.00
_cell.angle_gamma   90.00
#
_symmetry.space_group_name_H-M   'P 1'
#
loop_
_entity.id
_entity.type
_entity.pdbx_description
1 polymer ?
#
loop_
_entity_poly.entity_id
_entity_poly.type
_entity_poly.pdbx_seq_one_letter_code
_entity_poly.pdbx_strand_id
1 'polypeptide(L)'
;MWDAHYIEEPEPTKPTTKAPQQPGIPPVQIYKHAFARERLLNKARTAFELLSGLLGDHDFIYGDSPTTIDIILAAHILPILHIPFPTSTISDELRKSYDTLATHADRILKLSREPPPAPILGTPTLEKGKNAFAQEKEKESVTKSDFSAKYGKWIFGLIAGVGSMVYLFATGIVSIQNAEEDELEVTPDIFDLEEEDE
;
A
#
# COMPACT_ATOMS: atom_id res chain seq x y z
N MET A 1 -42.64 -54.54 -53.57
CA MET A 1 -42.64 -55.65 -52.59
C MET A 1 -41.30 -56.33 -52.73
N TRP A 2 -40.36 -55.99 -51.86
CA TRP A 2 -39.01 -56.55 -51.78
C TRP A 2 -38.74 -56.83 -50.31
N ASP A 3 -38.26 -58.04 -50.06
CA ASP A 3 -38.07 -58.66 -48.76
C ASP A 3 -36.56 -58.75 -48.47
N ALA A 4 -36.24 -58.81 -47.19
CA ALA A 4 -34.98 -59.20 -46.54
C ALA A 4 -33.70 -58.39 -46.86
N HIS A 5 -33.04 -57.88 -45.80
CA HIS A 5 -31.86 -58.53 -45.21
C HIS A 5 -31.43 -57.79 -43.94
N TYR A 6 -31.20 -58.60 -42.89
CA TYR A 6 -30.63 -58.23 -41.60
C TYR A 6 -29.22 -57.66 -41.79
N ILE A 7 -28.91 -56.52 -41.17
CA ILE A 7 -27.52 -56.10 -40.90
C ILE A 7 -27.47 -55.64 -39.45
N GLU A 8 -26.78 -56.46 -38.67
CA GLU A 8 -26.34 -56.25 -37.29
C GLU A 8 -25.15 -55.29 -37.30
N GLU A 9 -25.10 -54.30 -36.39
CA GLU A 9 -23.90 -53.60 -35.88
C GLU A 9 -24.32 -52.34 -35.06
N PRO A 10 -23.47 -51.78 -34.18
CA PRO A 10 -22.58 -52.36 -33.17
C PRO A 10 -22.81 -51.73 -31.76
N GLU A 11 -22.12 -52.26 -30.74
CA GLU A 11 -22.21 -51.85 -29.31
C GLU A 11 -22.14 -50.33 -29.01
N PRO A 12 -22.77 -49.85 -27.93
CA PRO A 12 -22.77 -48.45 -27.56
C PRO A 12 -21.37 -48.00 -27.11
N THR A 13 -20.69 -47.29 -28.02
CA THR A 13 -19.48 -46.54 -27.71
C THR A 13 -19.79 -45.44 -26.68
N LYS A 14 -18.94 -45.35 -25.65
CA LYS A 14 -19.00 -44.34 -24.58
C LYS A 14 -19.06 -42.93 -25.18
N PRO A 15 -19.88 -42.00 -24.65
CA PRO A 15 -19.93 -40.64 -25.16
C PRO A 15 -18.64 -39.89 -24.78
N THR A 16 -17.73 -39.76 -25.74
CA THR A 16 -16.66 -38.75 -25.73
C THR A 16 -17.25 -37.40 -26.14
N THR A 17 -17.96 -36.72 -25.24
CA THR A 17 -18.30 -35.31 -25.45
C THR A 17 -17.12 -34.46 -25.01
N LYS A 18 -16.21 -34.17 -25.94
CA LYS A 18 -15.24 -33.08 -25.79
C LYS A 18 -16.01 -31.76 -25.86
N ALA A 19 -16.27 -31.16 -24.71
CA ALA A 19 -16.76 -29.78 -24.65
C ALA A 19 -15.69 -28.82 -25.22
N PRO A 20 -16.09 -27.74 -25.90
CA PRO A 20 -15.15 -26.79 -26.49
C PRO A 20 -14.30 -26.15 -25.40
N GLN A 21 -13.00 -26.40 -25.42
CA GLN A 21 -12.06 -25.68 -24.57
C GLN A 21 -12.03 -24.23 -25.07
N GLN A 22 -12.57 -23.30 -24.28
CA GLN A 22 -12.29 -21.88 -24.44
C GLN A 22 -10.76 -21.70 -24.45
N PRO A 23 -10.19 -20.78 -25.26
CA PRO A 23 -8.75 -20.61 -25.41
C PRO A 23 -8.11 -20.38 -24.04
N GLY A 24 -7.56 -21.47 -23.51
CA GLY A 24 -7.39 -21.68 -22.09
C GLY A 24 -5.98 -21.29 -21.69
N ILE A 25 -5.90 -20.45 -20.66
CA ILE A 25 -4.71 -20.25 -19.85
C ILE A 25 -4.05 -21.62 -19.61
N PRO A 26 -2.75 -21.80 -19.94
CA PRO A 26 -2.12 -23.11 -19.86
C PRO A 26 -2.27 -23.68 -18.43
N PRO A 27 -2.55 -24.98 -18.27
CA PRO A 27 -2.95 -25.57 -16.99
C PRO A 27 -1.97 -25.27 -15.86
N VAL A 28 -0.67 -25.17 -16.16
CA VAL A 28 0.40 -24.82 -15.21
C VAL A 28 0.18 -23.43 -14.57
N GLN A 29 -0.34 -22.45 -15.30
CA GLN A 29 -0.60 -21.11 -14.77
C GLN A 29 -1.80 -21.11 -13.81
N ILE A 30 -2.81 -21.92 -14.06
CA ILE A 30 -4.00 -22.04 -13.20
C ILE A 30 -3.59 -22.47 -11.78
N TYR A 31 -2.74 -23.50 -11.66
CA TYR A 31 -2.25 -23.96 -10.36
C TYR A 31 -1.38 -22.91 -9.65
N LYS A 32 -0.53 -22.19 -10.38
CA LYS A 32 0.28 -21.10 -9.82
C LYS A 32 -0.59 -19.98 -9.24
N HIS A 33 -1.65 -19.58 -9.94
CA HIS A 33 -2.57 -18.56 -9.47
C HIS A 33 -3.41 -19.03 -8.27
N ALA A 34 -3.89 -20.27 -8.27
CA ALA A 34 -4.62 -20.85 -7.14
C ALA A 34 -3.76 -20.89 -5.88
N PHE A 35 -2.53 -21.38 -5.98
CA PHE A 35 -1.61 -21.47 -4.86
C PHE A 35 -1.16 -20.09 -4.35
N ALA A 36 -0.93 -19.13 -5.25
CA ALA A 36 -0.64 -17.76 -4.86
C ALA A 36 -1.79 -17.12 -4.07
N ARG A 37 -3.04 -17.36 -4.49
CA ARG A 37 -4.24 -16.88 -3.78
C ARG A 37 -4.37 -17.51 -2.39
N GLU A 38 -4.15 -18.81 -2.27
CA GLU A 38 -4.20 -19.50 -0.98
C GLU A 38 -3.12 -18.98 -0.02
N ARG A 39 -1.89 -18.79 -0.50
CA ARG A 39 -0.82 -18.19 0.29
C ARG A 39 -1.14 -16.77 0.74
N LEU A 40 -1.71 -15.96 -0.15
CA LEU A 40 -2.14 -14.61 0.18
C LEU A 40 -3.23 -14.63 1.26
N LEU A 41 -4.21 -15.52 1.13
CA LEU A 41 -5.30 -15.66 2.08
C LEU A 41 -4.80 -16.13 3.45
N ASN A 42 -3.84 -17.06 3.49
CA ASN A 42 -3.22 -17.49 4.75
C ASN A 42 -2.46 -16.34 5.44
N LYS A 43 -1.73 -15.51 4.68
CA LYS A 43 -1.09 -14.31 5.23
C LYS A 43 -2.13 -13.31 5.77
N ALA A 44 -3.23 -13.12 5.05
CA ALA A 44 -4.31 -12.24 5.48
C ALA A 44 -4.95 -12.75 6.77
N ARG A 45 -5.20 -14.06 6.90
CA ARG A 45 -5.70 -14.68 8.14
C ARG A 45 -4.79 -14.41 9.31
N THR A 46 -3.48 -14.63 9.18
CA THR A 46 -2.52 -14.32 10.26
C THR A 46 -2.57 -12.85 10.66
N ALA A 47 -2.67 -11.92 9.70
CA ALA A 47 -2.78 -10.50 10.01
C ALA A 47 -4.11 -10.15 10.70
N PHE A 48 -5.24 -10.68 10.21
CA PHE A 48 -6.55 -10.45 10.80
C PHE A 48 -6.68 -11.06 12.19
N GLU A 49 -6.09 -12.22 12.44
CA GLU A 49 -6.03 -12.85 13.75
C GLU A 49 -5.32 -11.93 14.76
N LEU A 50 -4.14 -11.41 14.40
CA LEU A 50 -3.41 -10.46 15.24
C LEU A 50 -4.20 -9.18 15.51
N LEU A 51 -4.84 -8.61 14.48
CA LEU A 51 -5.65 -7.40 14.62
C LEU A 51 -6.91 -7.64 15.46
N SER A 52 -7.55 -8.80 15.30
CA SER A 52 -8.71 -9.20 16.10
C SER A 52 -8.32 -9.45 17.56
N GLY A 53 -7.15 -10.02 17.82
CA GLY A 53 -6.62 -10.18 19.17
C GLY A 53 -6.23 -8.85 19.81
N LEU A 54 -5.74 -7.89 19.01
CA LEU A 54 -5.44 -6.53 19.47
C LEU A 54 -6.71 -5.75 19.84
N LEU A 55 -7.78 -5.92 19.07
CA LEU A 55 -9.07 -5.28 19.36
C LEU A 55 -9.82 -6.00 20.51
N GLY A 56 -9.71 -7.32 20.59
CA GLY A 56 -10.41 -8.14 21.56
C GLY A 56 -11.93 -7.96 21.46
N ASP A 57 -12.57 -7.88 22.63
CA ASP A 57 -14.01 -7.62 22.76
C ASP A 57 -14.33 -6.12 22.93
N HIS A 58 -13.36 -5.24 22.67
CA HIS A 58 -13.53 -3.79 22.86
C HIS A 58 -14.04 -3.09 21.60
N ASP A 59 -14.71 -1.95 21.81
CA ASP A 59 -15.20 -1.12 20.72
C ASP A 59 -14.08 -0.35 20.00
N PHE A 60 -12.99 -0.03 20.73
CA PHE A 60 -11.78 0.65 20.26
C PHE A 60 -10.54 -0.02 20.86
N ILE A 61 -9.38 0.12 20.22
CA ILE A 61 -8.13 -0.54 20.63
C ILE A 61 -7.61 0.01 21.95
N TYR A 62 -7.72 1.33 22.17
CA TYR A 62 -7.21 1.98 23.38
C TYR A 62 -8.32 2.77 24.09
N GLY A 63 -9.02 2.11 25.00
CA GLY A 63 -10.03 2.73 25.87
C GLY A 63 -11.39 2.94 25.18
N ASP A 64 -12.09 4.00 25.58
CA ASP A 64 -13.50 4.22 25.23
C ASP A 64 -13.72 5.20 24.05
N SER A 65 -12.63 5.70 23.44
CA SER A 65 -12.70 6.66 22.35
C SER A 65 -11.82 6.23 21.16
N PRO A 66 -12.21 6.60 19.92
CA PRO A 66 -11.45 6.23 18.73
C PRO A 66 -10.09 6.90 18.75
N THR A 67 -9.04 6.10 18.64
CA THR A 67 -7.67 6.58 18.53
C THR A 67 -7.19 6.59 17.09
N THR A 68 -6.01 7.17 16.86
CA THR A 68 -5.38 7.18 15.54
C THR A 68 -5.19 5.77 14.97
N ILE A 69 -4.96 4.77 15.81
CA ILE A 69 -4.74 3.39 15.37
C ILE A 69 -6.06 2.79 14.88
N ASP A 70 -7.18 3.06 15.56
CA ASP A 70 -8.52 2.66 15.11
C ASP A 70 -8.85 3.25 13.74
N ILE A 71 -8.51 4.52 13.52
CA ILE A 71 -8.71 5.20 12.24
C ILE A 71 -7.85 4.57 11.13
N ILE A 72 -6.57 4.31 11.41
CA ILE A 72 -5.66 3.66 10.45
C ILE A 72 -6.16 2.25 10.11
N LEU A 73 -6.58 1.48 11.12
CA LEU A 73 -7.13 0.14 10.94
C LEU A 73 -8.38 0.18 10.06
N ALA A 74 -9.35 1.03 10.39
CA ALA A 74 -10.57 1.20 9.61
C ALA A 74 -10.25 1.62 8.16
N ALA A 75 -9.27 2.51 7.94
CA ALA A 75 -8.87 2.96 6.62
C ALA A 75 -8.34 1.82 5.72
N HIS A 76 -7.76 0.77 6.29
CA HIS A 76 -7.30 -0.40 5.53
C HIS A 76 -8.41 -1.44 5.34
N ILE A 77 -9.27 -1.61 6.35
CA ILE A 77 -10.34 -2.61 6.34
C ILE A 77 -11.53 -2.20 5.46
N LEU A 78 -11.93 -0.92 5.49
CA LEU A 78 -13.08 -0.42 4.75
C LEU A 78 -12.96 -0.62 3.22
N PRO A 79 -11.81 -0.34 2.57
CA PRO A 79 -11.61 -0.65 1.16
C PRO A 79 -11.80 -2.14 0.85
N ILE A 80 -11.23 -3.02 1.69
CA ILE A 80 -11.34 -4.48 1.52
C ILE A 80 -12.80 -4.92 1.55
N LEU A 81 -13.63 -4.29 2.39
CA LEU A 81 -15.05 -4.63 2.56
C LEU A 81 -15.96 -4.04 1.48
N HIS A 82 -15.69 -2.82 1.02
CA HIS A 82 -16.62 -2.04 0.20
C HIS A 82 -16.24 -1.95 -1.28
N ILE A 83 -14.97 -2.11 -1.63
CA ILE A 83 -14.52 -2.06 -3.02
C ILE A 83 -14.72 -3.43 -3.67
N PRO A 84 -15.32 -3.51 -4.87
CA PRO A 84 -15.43 -4.76 -5.59
C PRO A 84 -14.05 -5.18 -6.12
N PHE A 85 -13.45 -6.18 -5.49
CA PHE A 85 -12.23 -6.81 -5.99
C PHE A 85 -12.55 -7.93 -6.97
N PRO A 86 -11.68 -8.20 -7.96
CA PRO A 86 -11.83 -9.36 -8.85
C PRO A 86 -11.75 -10.70 -8.09
N THR A 87 -11.30 -10.68 -6.83
CA THR A 87 -11.25 -11.82 -5.93
C THR A 87 -11.90 -11.47 -4.60
N SER A 88 -13.07 -12.04 -4.30
CA SER A 88 -13.80 -11.78 -3.04
C SER A 88 -13.32 -12.62 -1.87
N THR A 89 -12.35 -13.53 -2.05
CA THR A 89 -12.00 -14.53 -1.02
C THR A 89 -11.52 -13.92 0.29
N ILE A 90 -10.77 -12.80 0.24
CA ILE A 90 -10.27 -12.11 1.43
C ILE A 90 -11.39 -11.33 2.11
N SER A 91 -12.23 -10.63 1.34
CA SER A 91 -13.37 -9.90 1.88
C SER A 91 -14.41 -10.85 2.49
N ASP A 92 -14.63 -12.01 1.88
CA ASP A 92 -15.54 -13.04 2.37
C ASP A 92 -15.02 -13.68 3.66
N GLU A 93 -13.71 -13.97 3.73
CA GLU A 93 -13.06 -14.46 4.95
C GLU A 93 -13.17 -13.43 6.08
N LEU A 94 -12.89 -12.16 5.79
CA LEU A 94 -12.98 -11.08 6.76
C LEU A 94 -14.42 -10.93 7.32
N ARG A 95 -15.45 -10.99 6.46
CA ARG A 95 -16.86 -10.91 6.88
C ARG A 95 -17.34 -12.14 7.65
N LYS A 96 -16.81 -13.33 7.35
CA LYS A 96 -17.27 -14.59 7.97
C LYS A 96 -16.55 -14.89 9.28
N SER A 97 -15.24 -14.73 9.30
CA SER A 97 -14.38 -15.16 10.41
C SER A 97 -14.04 -14.01 11.37
N TYR A 98 -14.08 -12.76 10.89
CA TYR A 98 -13.57 -11.58 11.63
C TYR A 98 -14.59 -10.43 11.64
N ASP A 99 -15.84 -10.74 12.05
CA ASP A 99 -16.94 -9.76 12.08
C ASP A 99 -16.68 -8.60 13.07
N THR A 100 -15.95 -8.85 14.17
CA THR A 100 -15.55 -7.80 15.12
C THR A 100 -14.71 -6.70 14.45
N LEU A 101 -13.84 -7.07 13.52
CA LEU A 101 -12.98 -6.14 12.80
C LEU A 101 -13.79 -5.33 11.77
N ALA A 102 -14.75 -5.98 11.11
CA ALA A 102 -15.65 -5.33 10.16
C ALA A 102 -16.58 -4.33 10.86
N THR A 103 -17.19 -4.73 11.97
CA THR A 103 -18.07 -3.86 12.78
C THR A 103 -17.31 -2.68 13.39
N HIS A 104 -16.07 -2.88 13.84
CA HIS A 104 -15.19 -1.80 14.29
C HIS A 104 -14.92 -0.78 13.19
N ALA A 105 -14.55 -1.23 11.99
CA ALA A 105 -14.31 -0.34 10.86
C ALA A 105 -15.57 0.47 10.46
N ASP A 106 -16.74 -0.16 10.47
CA ASP A 106 -18.02 0.50 10.22
C ASP A 106 -18.38 1.51 11.33
N ARG A 107 -18.06 1.22 12.59
CA ARG A 107 -18.24 2.15 13.72
C ARG A 107 -17.41 3.42 13.50
N ILE A 108 -16.13 3.29 13.16
CA ILE A 108 -15.25 4.43 12.88
C ILE A 108 -15.77 5.25 11.68
N LEU A 109 -16.25 4.59 10.62
CA LEU A 109 -16.83 5.28 9.46
C LEU A 109 -18.10 6.06 9.82
N LYS A 110 -18.94 5.54 10.73
CA LYS A 110 -20.12 6.26 11.22
C LYS A 110 -19.72 7.50 12.00
N LEU A 111 -18.77 7.37 12.92
CA LEU A 111 -18.26 8.49 13.71
C LEU A 111 -17.64 9.58 12.82
N SER A 112 -16.92 9.21 11.76
CA SER A 112 -16.35 10.21 10.85
C SER A 112 -17.39 10.97 10.03
N ARG A 113 -18.60 10.42 9.90
CA ARG A 113 -19.72 11.04 9.18
C ARG A 113 -20.67 11.81 10.10
N GLU A 114 -20.53 11.63 11.41
CA GLU A 114 -21.35 12.34 12.38
C GLU A 114 -21.05 13.84 12.28
N PRO A 115 -22.07 14.69 12.04
CA PRO A 115 -21.84 16.12 12.01
C PRO A 115 -21.35 16.56 13.40
N PRO A 116 -20.35 17.45 13.48
CA PRO A 116 -19.94 17.99 14.76
C PRO A 116 -21.18 18.58 15.45
N PRO A 117 -21.36 18.34 16.77
CA PRO A 117 -22.50 18.89 17.48
C PRO A 117 -22.52 20.40 17.22
N ALA A 118 -23.66 20.90 16.76
CA ALA A 118 -23.81 22.32 16.46
C ALA A 118 -23.31 23.12 17.67
N PRO A 119 -22.49 24.17 17.46
CA PRO A 119 -22.04 24.99 18.57
C PRO A 119 -23.30 25.50 19.26
N ILE A 120 -23.55 25.01 20.47
CA ILE A 120 -24.65 25.51 21.28
C ILE A 120 -24.28 26.96 21.56
N LEU A 121 -25.01 27.88 20.94
CA LEU A 121 -24.93 29.30 21.23
C LEU A 121 -25.41 29.45 22.68
N GLY A 122 -24.50 29.30 23.63
CA GLY A 122 -24.80 29.48 25.03
C GLY A 122 -25.37 30.87 25.23
N THR A 123 -26.60 30.95 25.74
CA THR A 123 -27.04 32.17 26.43
C THR A 123 -25.96 32.52 27.44
N PRO A 124 -25.47 33.77 27.50
CA PRO A 124 -24.36 34.13 28.37
C PRO A 124 -24.76 33.98 29.84
N THR A 125 -24.50 32.80 30.41
CA THR A 125 -24.42 32.65 31.86
C THR A 125 -23.02 33.06 32.24
N LEU A 126 -22.96 34.20 32.91
CA LEU A 126 -21.76 34.90 33.33
C LEU A 126 -21.11 34.13 34.47
N GLU A 127 -20.42 33.04 34.16
CA GLU A 127 -19.54 32.39 35.12
C GLU A 127 -18.28 33.26 35.31
N LYS A 128 -18.17 33.86 36.51
CA LYS A 128 -16.98 34.57 36.97
C LYS A 128 -15.83 33.57 37.18
N GLY A 129 -15.18 33.18 36.08
CA GLY A 129 -13.84 32.59 36.09
C GLY A 129 -12.80 33.71 36.15
N LYS A 130 -11.89 33.65 37.11
CA LYS A 130 -10.84 34.66 37.30
C LYS A 130 -9.80 34.56 36.19
N ASN A 131 -9.69 35.61 35.40
CA ASN A 131 -8.65 35.79 34.40
C ASN A 131 -7.33 36.09 35.13
N ALA A 132 -6.36 35.18 35.08
CA ALA A 132 -4.97 35.48 35.38
C ALA A 132 -4.22 35.60 34.06
N PHE A 133 -4.36 36.75 33.41
CA PHE A 133 -3.49 37.19 32.33
C PHE A 133 -2.80 38.48 32.76
N ALA A 134 -1.52 38.38 33.10
CA ALA A 134 -0.50 39.40 33.00
C ALA A 134 0.86 38.69 33.20
N GLN A 135 1.64 38.53 32.12
CA GLN A 135 2.90 39.26 31.87
C GLN A 135 4.06 38.73 32.77
N GLU A 136 5.26 38.36 32.36
CA GLU A 136 6.10 38.56 31.17
C GLU A 136 7.40 37.77 31.43
N LYS A 137 8.04 37.18 30.42
CA LYS A 137 9.47 37.42 30.14
C LYS A 137 9.97 36.63 28.95
N GLU A 138 10.31 37.41 27.94
CA GLU A 138 11.20 37.10 26.83
C GLU A 138 12.52 36.45 27.30
N LYS A 139 12.98 35.47 26.53
CA LYS A 139 14.36 35.41 26.05
C LYS A 139 14.36 34.89 24.61
N GLU A 140 14.64 35.79 23.68
CA GLU A 140 15.16 35.48 22.35
C GLU A 140 16.50 34.73 22.46
N SER A 141 16.73 33.77 21.58
CA SER A 141 17.67 33.90 20.47
C SER A 141 17.90 32.54 19.82
N VAL A 142 17.60 32.46 18.53
CA VAL A 142 18.39 31.86 17.43
C VAL A 142 17.48 31.90 16.20
N THR A 143 17.66 33.01 15.48
CA THR A 143 17.51 33.18 14.03
C THR A 143 16.32 32.46 13.36
N LYS A 144 15.17 33.13 13.37
CA LYS A 144 14.21 32.99 12.26
C LYS A 144 14.87 33.53 11.00
N SER A 145 15.26 32.65 10.09
CA SER A 145 15.36 33.05 8.69
C SER A 145 13.95 33.07 8.13
N ASP A 146 13.51 34.24 7.69
CA ASP A 146 12.33 34.37 6.84
C ASP A 146 12.63 33.68 5.50
N PHE A 147 12.43 32.37 5.48
CA PHE A 147 12.54 31.60 4.25
C PHE A 147 11.24 31.76 3.48
N SER A 148 11.15 32.90 2.80
CA SER A 148 10.13 33.17 1.78
C SER A 148 9.91 31.95 0.91
N ALA A 149 8.65 31.54 0.76
CA ALA A 149 8.20 30.36 0.02
C ALA A 149 8.70 30.28 -1.44
N LYS A 150 9.34 31.34 -1.95
CA LYS A 150 10.00 31.37 -3.26
C LYS A 150 11.27 30.51 -3.33
N TYR A 151 11.95 30.30 -2.21
CA TYR A 151 13.22 29.57 -2.18
C TYR A 151 13.08 28.10 -1.73
N GLY A 152 11.88 27.68 -1.30
CA GLY A 152 11.61 26.32 -0.79
C GLY A 152 12.01 25.22 -1.77
N LYS A 153 11.81 25.45 -3.08
CA LYS A 153 12.13 24.48 -4.15
C LYS A 153 13.62 24.18 -4.26
N TRP A 154 14.49 25.16 -3.98
CA TRP A 154 15.95 24.96 -4.05
C TRP A 154 16.51 24.35 -2.77
N ILE A 155 15.89 24.59 -1.60
CA ILE A 155 16.30 23.93 -0.34
C ILE A 155 16.09 22.43 -0.39
N PHE A 156 14.93 21.96 -0.87
CA PHE A 156 14.70 20.52 -0.99
C PHE A 156 15.73 19.86 -1.93
N GLY A 157 16.11 20.54 -3.01
CA GLY A 157 17.17 20.08 -3.92
C GLY A 157 18.55 20.01 -3.25
N LEU A 158 18.93 21.01 -2.45
CA LEU A 158 20.19 21.00 -1.72
C LEU A 158 20.25 19.90 -0.65
N ILE A 159 19.17 19.72 0.13
CA ILE A 159 19.11 18.67 1.16
C ILE A 159 19.17 17.28 0.52
N ALA A 160 18.41 17.05 -0.55
CA ALA A 160 18.44 15.78 -1.27
C ALA A 160 19.81 15.51 -1.93
N GLY A 161 20.44 16.54 -2.49
CA GLY A 161 21.77 16.44 -3.10
C GLY A 161 22.85 16.05 -2.08
N VAL A 162 22.90 16.73 -0.94
CA VAL A 162 23.88 16.42 0.13
C VAL A 162 23.65 15.02 0.70
N GLY A 163 22.39 14.65 0.96
CA GLY A 163 22.06 13.30 1.45
C GLY A 163 22.42 12.19 0.44
N SER A 164 22.19 12.43 -0.85
CA SER A 164 22.57 11.51 -1.92
C SER A 164 24.08 11.32 -2.02
N MET A 165 24.85 12.41 -1.92
CA MET A 165 26.31 12.35 -1.96
C MET A 165 26.88 11.54 -0.79
N VAL A 166 26.36 11.76 0.42
CA VAL A 166 26.74 10.97 1.62
C VAL A 166 26.40 9.49 1.45
N TYR A 167 25.22 9.19 0.87
CA TYR A 167 24.83 7.80 0.61
C TYR A 167 25.75 7.12 -0.41
N LEU A 168 26.14 7.80 -1.49
CA LEU A 168 27.06 7.27 -2.49
C LEU A 168 28.46 6.96 -1.90
N PHE A 169 28.96 7.80 -0.99
CA PHE A 169 30.20 7.54 -0.27
C PHE A 169 30.06 6.41 0.76
N ALA A 170 28.97 6.37 1.53
CA ALA A 170 28.76 5.36 2.57
C ALA A 170 28.52 3.95 2.00
N THR A 171 27.89 3.87 0.82
CA THR A 171 27.62 2.59 0.13
C THR A 171 28.80 2.08 -0.67
N GLY A 172 29.89 2.85 -0.78
CA GLY A 172 31.10 2.45 -1.50
C GLY A 172 30.92 2.37 -3.02
N ILE A 173 29.86 2.99 -3.56
CA ILE A 173 29.59 3.02 -5.01
C ILE A 173 30.58 3.94 -5.73
N VAL A 174 31.12 4.95 -5.04
CA VAL A 174 32.18 5.85 -5.55
C VAL A 174 33.46 5.62 -4.77
N SER A 175 34.52 5.17 -5.47
CA SER A 175 35.89 5.13 -4.94
C SER A 175 36.58 6.45 -5.31
N ILE A 176 36.90 7.28 -4.32
CA ILE A 176 37.78 8.44 -4.54
C ILE A 176 39.19 7.88 -4.75
N GLN A 177 39.57 7.68 -6.01
CA GLN A 177 40.96 7.47 -6.36
C GLN A 177 41.60 8.85 -6.30
N ASN A 178 42.42 9.10 -5.29
CA ASN A 178 43.29 10.27 -5.27
C ASN A 178 44.27 10.08 -6.43
N ALA A 179 43.95 10.67 -7.59
CA ALA A 179 44.94 10.90 -8.61
C ALA A 179 45.84 12.00 -8.05
N GLU A 180 47.04 11.61 -7.61
CA GLU A 180 48.15 12.54 -7.59
C GLU A 180 48.24 13.15 -9.00
N GLU A 181 48.42 14.45 -9.05
CA GLU A 181 48.45 15.25 -10.27
C GLU A 181 49.60 14.77 -11.17
N ASP A 182 49.34 13.80 -12.05
CA ASP A 182 50.22 13.55 -13.18
C ASP A 182 49.96 14.63 -14.22
N GLU A 183 51.04 15.39 -14.45
CA GLU A 183 51.13 16.51 -15.36
C GLU A 183 50.51 16.19 -16.73
N LEU A 184 49.74 17.16 -17.22
CA LEU A 184 49.14 17.17 -18.54
C LEU A 184 50.21 17.04 -19.63
N GLU A 185 50.44 15.84 -20.16
CA GLU A 185 51.07 15.66 -21.47
C GLU A 185 49.99 15.54 -22.55
N VAL A 186 49.75 16.67 -23.21
CA VAL A 186 48.87 16.81 -24.37
C VAL A 186 49.51 16.16 -25.59
N THR A 187 48.88 15.12 -26.16
CA THR A 187 48.96 14.84 -27.60
C THR A 187 47.59 14.42 -28.16
N PRO A 188 47.19 14.90 -29.35
CA PRO A 188 45.82 14.75 -29.85
C PRO A 188 45.62 13.50 -30.73
N ASP A 189 44.39 12.95 -30.64
CA ASP A 189 43.57 12.30 -31.68
C ASP A 189 44.26 11.64 -32.88
N ILE A 190 44.11 10.31 -33.02
CA ILE A 190 43.72 9.65 -34.28
C ILE A 190 42.80 8.46 -33.96
N PHE A 191 41.50 8.64 -34.22
CA PHE A 191 40.58 7.57 -34.61
C PHE A 191 40.90 7.19 -36.06
N ASP A 192 41.08 5.90 -36.38
CA ASP A 192 40.29 5.24 -37.45
C ASP A 192 40.65 3.75 -37.62
N LEU A 193 39.59 2.94 -37.43
CA LEU A 193 39.12 1.83 -38.28
C LEU A 193 39.96 0.56 -38.47
N GLU A 194 39.32 -0.53 -38.02
CA GLU A 194 39.22 -1.83 -38.69
C GLU A 194 39.47 -1.76 -40.21
N GLU A 195 40.28 -2.67 -40.75
CA GLU A 195 39.79 -3.65 -41.73
C GLU A 195 40.82 -4.77 -41.98
N GLU A 196 40.22 -5.94 -42.25
CA GLU A 196 40.78 -7.24 -42.57
C GLU A 196 41.57 -7.30 -43.89
N ASP A 197 42.35 -8.39 -43.99
CA ASP A 197 42.72 -9.16 -45.19
C ASP A 197 44.07 -8.97 -45.91
N GLU A 198 44.71 -10.14 -46.04
CA GLU A 198 45.86 -10.64 -46.85
C GLU A 198 47.32 -10.28 -46.48
#